data_AF-A0A7S1FFV1-F1
#
_entry.id   AF-A0A7S1FFV1-F1
#
_cell.length_a   1.000
_cell.length_b   1.000
_cell.length_c   1.000
_cell.angle_alpha   90.00
_cell.angle_beta   90.00
_cell.angle_gamma   90.00
#
_symmetry.space_group_name_H-M   'P 1'
#
loop_
_entity.id
_entity.type
_entity.pdbx_description
1 polymer ?
#
loop_
_entity_poly.entity_id
_entity_poly.type
_entity_poly.pdbx_seq_one_letter_code
_entity_poly.pdbx_strand_id
1 'polypeptide(L)'
;SEDDDPGLPIFIAGSWTNLQQLQEMEEYSCTYSFLIELGETRYETFYFLVDRSSDMAIYPVAQRGGQRTRVQGPDPFREGQLWAIDGRDAEVPSGTVYRIQLRWAEMKVVSWEL
;
A
#
# COMPACT_ATOMS: atom_id res chain seq x y z
N SER A 1 1.91 20.58 1.20
CA SER A 1 2.36 21.06 2.53
C SER A 1 1.85 20.09 3.59
N GLU A 2 2.14 20.28 4.89
CA GLU A 2 1.43 19.53 5.96
C GLU A 2 -0.10 19.69 5.86
N ASP A 3 -0.58 20.70 5.13
CA ASP A 3 -2.01 20.94 4.85
C ASP A 3 -2.66 19.92 3.91
N ASP A 4 -1.90 19.08 3.21
CA ASP A 4 -2.49 18.10 2.29
C ASP A 4 -2.86 16.79 3.01
N ASP A 5 -2.25 16.51 4.16
CA ASP A 5 -2.46 15.28 4.95
C ASP A 5 -3.94 15.07 5.29
N PRO A 6 -4.48 13.83 5.24
CA PRO A 6 -5.90 13.64 5.45
C PRO A 6 -6.28 13.85 6.92
N GLY A 7 -5.33 13.87 7.86
CA GLY A 7 -5.60 13.93 9.30
C GLY A 7 -6.43 12.74 9.80
N LEU A 8 -6.49 11.67 9.01
CA LEU A 8 -7.29 10.47 9.23
C LEU A 8 -6.40 9.24 9.12
N PRO A 9 -6.68 8.18 9.89
CA PRO A 9 -5.88 6.97 9.88
C PRO A 9 -5.91 6.28 8.51
N ILE A 10 -4.74 5.78 8.09
CA ILE A 10 -4.60 4.97 6.88
C ILE A 10 -4.56 3.49 7.24
N PHE A 11 -5.32 2.70 6.50
CA PHE A 11 -5.36 1.25 6.62
C PHE A 11 -4.82 0.60 5.35
N ILE A 12 -4.15 -0.53 5.51
CA ILE A 12 -3.71 -1.40 4.43
C ILE A 12 -4.50 -2.71 4.46
N ALA A 13 -4.85 -3.21 3.29
CA ALA A 13 -5.32 -4.58 3.09
C ALA A 13 -4.47 -5.25 2.03
N GLY A 14 -4.03 -6.48 2.29
CA GLY A 14 -3.16 -7.23 1.40
C GLY A 14 -3.50 -8.71 1.30
N SER A 15 -2.84 -9.39 0.35
CA SER A 15 -3.05 -10.81 0.10
C SER A 15 -2.67 -11.71 1.28
N TRP A 16 -1.79 -11.27 2.18
CA TRP A 16 -1.45 -11.98 3.42
C TRP A 16 -2.64 -12.19 4.37
N THR A 17 -3.73 -11.44 4.22
CA THR A 17 -5.01 -11.65 4.93
C THR A 17 -6.16 -11.96 3.97
N ASN A 18 -5.88 -12.44 2.76
CA ASN A 18 -6.86 -12.60 1.67
C ASN A 18 -7.67 -11.33 1.38
N LEU A 19 -7.06 -10.15 1.58
CA LEU A 19 -7.71 -8.83 1.47
C LEU A 19 -8.92 -8.63 2.40
N GLN A 20 -9.07 -9.45 3.45
CA GLN A 20 -10.23 -9.41 4.36
C GLN A 20 -10.01 -8.55 5.60
N GLN A 21 -8.76 -8.35 6.02
CA GLN A 21 -8.44 -7.60 7.23
C GLN A 21 -7.79 -6.27 6.89
N LEU A 22 -8.39 -5.19 7.38
CA LEU A 22 -7.78 -3.86 7.40
C LEU A 22 -6.83 -3.76 8.60
N GLN A 23 -5.59 -3.38 8.33
CA GLN A 23 -4.56 -3.17 9.34
C GLN A 23 -4.15 -1.70 9.32
N GLU A 24 -4.16 -1.07 10.49
CA GLU A 24 -3.77 0.34 10.62
C GLU A 24 -2.27 0.48 10.37
N MET A 25 -1.88 1.54 9.65
CA MET A 25 -0.48 1.86 9.39
C MET A 25 0.07 2.78 10.48
N GLU A 26 1.36 2.65 10.77
CA GLU A 26 2.05 3.55 11.69
C GLU A 26 2.32 4.89 11.00
N GLU A 27 1.82 5.97 11.58
CA GLU A 27 1.99 7.33 11.07
C GLU A 27 3.19 8.03 11.71
N TYR A 28 4.02 8.65 10.88
CA TYR A 28 5.07 9.58 11.31
C TYR A 28 5.16 10.75 10.35
N SER A 29 4.77 11.95 10.81
CA SER A 29 4.58 13.13 9.95
C SER A 29 3.63 12.76 8.80
N CYS A 30 3.98 13.02 7.54
CA CYS A 30 3.14 12.68 6.38
C CYS A 30 3.50 11.31 5.77
N THR A 31 4.01 10.35 6.55
CA THR A 31 4.37 9.01 6.06
C THR A 31 3.70 7.94 6.90
N TYR A 32 2.93 7.09 6.23
CA TYR A 32 2.28 5.92 6.82
C TYR A 32 3.07 4.68 6.44
N SER A 33 3.45 3.87 7.42
CA SER A 33 4.28 2.68 7.20
C SER A 33 3.68 1.39 7.76
N PHE A 34 4.00 0.27 7.09
CA PHE A 34 3.55 -1.05 7.48
C PHE A 34 4.60 -2.09 7.12
N LEU A 35 4.87 -3.03 8.04
CA LEU A 35 5.81 -4.12 7.80
C LEU A 35 5.05 -5.36 7.31
N ILE A 36 5.54 -5.95 6.23
CA ILE A 36 5.02 -7.22 5.71
C ILE A 36 6.15 -8.23 5.64
N GLU A 37 5.85 -9.49 5.90
CA GLU A 37 6.73 -10.61 5.60
C GLU A 37 6.27 -11.25 4.29
N LEU A 38 7.17 -11.43 3.31
CA LEU A 38 6.82 -12.12 2.07
C LEU A 38 6.52 -13.59 2.35
N GLY A 39 5.33 -14.04 1.97
CA GLY A 39 4.93 -15.44 2.06
C GLY A 39 5.72 -16.36 1.12
N GLU A 40 5.37 -17.65 1.12
CA GLU A 40 6.05 -18.69 0.33
C GLU A 40 6.05 -18.42 -1.19
N THR A 41 5.02 -17.75 -1.70
CA THR A 41 4.92 -17.35 -3.11
C THR A 41 5.90 -16.24 -3.49
N ARG A 42 6.43 -15.52 -2.49
CA ARG A 42 7.25 -14.32 -2.64
C ARG A 42 6.58 -13.23 -3.47
N TYR A 43 5.25 -13.22 -3.44
CA TYR A 43 4.42 -12.33 -4.22
C TYR A 43 3.24 -11.88 -3.37
N GLU A 44 3.20 -10.60 -3.04
CA GLU A 44 2.14 -10.00 -2.24
C GLU A 44 1.52 -8.80 -2.96
N THR A 45 0.24 -8.59 -2.74
CA THR A 45 -0.54 -7.50 -3.34
C THR A 45 -1.29 -6.73 -2.26
N PHE A 46 -1.50 -5.43 -2.48
CA PHE A 46 -2.15 -4.58 -1.47
C PHE A 46 -2.80 -3.32 -2.06
N TYR A 47 -3.63 -2.68 -1.24
CA TYR A 47 -4.18 -1.33 -1.43
C TYR A 47 -4.36 -0.65 -0.06
N PHE A 48 -4.68 0.64 -0.08
CA PHE A 48 -4.95 1.39 1.15
C PHE A 48 -6.38 1.94 1.17
N LEU A 49 -6.89 2.21 2.38
CA LEU A 49 -8.13 2.95 2.63
C LEU A 49 -7.87 4.07 3.64
N VAL A 50 -8.48 5.23 3.44
CA VAL A 50 -8.58 6.28 4.47
C VAL A 50 -9.77 5.97 5.38
N ASP A 51 -9.57 5.99 6.69
CA ASP A 51 -10.61 5.80 7.72
C ASP A 51 -11.51 4.57 7.49
N ARG A 52 -10.91 3.47 7.03
CA ARG A 52 -11.58 2.18 6.72
C ARG A 52 -12.68 2.26 5.65
N SER A 53 -12.84 3.40 4.98
CA SER A 53 -13.92 3.62 4.02
C SER A 53 -13.55 3.08 2.65
N SER A 54 -14.38 2.20 2.09
CA SER A 54 -14.22 1.71 0.72
C SER A 54 -14.36 2.82 -0.34
N ASP A 55 -15.00 3.93 0.03
CA ASP A 55 -15.18 5.08 -0.85
C ASP A 55 -13.94 5.98 -0.88
N MET A 56 -12.98 5.72 0.01
CA MET A 56 -11.73 6.46 0.16
C MET A 56 -10.52 5.56 -0.10
N ALA A 57 -10.55 4.80 -1.19
CA ALA A 57 -9.48 3.87 -1.54
C ALA A 57 -8.32 4.57 -2.25
N ILE A 58 -7.09 4.16 -1.91
CA ILE A 58 -5.85 4.61 -2.56
C ILE A 58 -5.19 3.40 -3.19
N TYR A 59 -4.93 3.47 -4.49
CA TYR A 59 -4.57 2.33 -5.34
C TYR A 59 -3.69 2.75 -6.53
N PRO A 60 -3.00 1.84 -7.22
CA PRO A 60 -2.25 2.20 -8.43
C PRO A 60 -3.18 2.34 -9.63
N VAL A 61 -2.86 3.23 -10.57
CA VAL A 61 -3.65 3.43 -11.82
C VAL A 61 -3.74 2.19 -12.73
N ALA A 62 -2.92 1.16 -12.47
CA ALA A 62 -2.88 -0.07 -13.25
C ALA A 62 -2.83 -1.28 -12.33
N GLN A 63 -3.43 -2.38 -12.75
CA GLN A 63 -3.32 -3.65 -12.03
C GLN A 63 -1.86 -4.09 -11.90
N ARG A 64 -1.53 -4.68 -10.74
CA ARG A 64 -0.16 -5.13 -10.39
C ARG A 64 0.86 -3.98 -10.50
N GLY A 65 0.48 -2.82 -9.96
CA GLY A 65 1.31 -1.62 -9.99
C GLY A 65 2.60 -1.77 -9.19
N GLY A 66 3.71 -1.25 -9.71
CA GLY A 66 4.98 -1.14 -9.00
C GLY A 66 5.14 0.22 -8.29
N GLN A 67 6.29 0.46 -7.65
CA GLN A 67 6.60 1.74 -6.98
C GLN A 67 6.62 2.96 -7.92
N ARG A 68 6.77 2.73 -9.24
CA ARG A 68 6.73 3.79 -10.26
C ARG A 68 5.34 4.03 -10.84
N THR A 69 4.36 3.20 -10.47
CA THR A 69 3.00 3.33 -10.96
C THR A 69 2.31 4.50 -10.27
N ARG A 70 1.64 5.36 -11.05
CA ARG A 70 0.92 6.53 -10.52
C ARG A 70 -0.12 6.11 -9.50
N VAL A 71 -0.17 6.81 -8.37
CA VAL A 71 -1.18 6.64 -7.32
C VAL A 71 -2.50 7.30 -7.75
N GLN A 72 -3.63 6.65 -7.47
CA GLN A 72 -4.99 7.16 -7.63
C GLN A 72 -5.69 7.23 -6.26
N GLY A 73 -6.79 7.98 -6.19
CA GLY A 73 -7.53 8.20 -4.96
C GLY A 73 -6.96 9.24 -3.99
N PRO A 74 -7.60 9.41 -2.83
CA PRO A 74 -8.71 8.59 -2.32
C PRO A 74 -10.02 8.74 -3.12
N ASP A 75 -10.59 7.64 -3.61
CA ASP A 75 -11.86 7.61 -4.36
C ASP A 75 -12.47 6.17 -4.38
N PRO A 76 -13.75 5.98 -4.79
CA PRO A 76 -14.41 4.66 -4.82
C PRO A 76 -14.08 3.81 -6.07
N PHE A 77 -13.18 4.23 -6.96
CA PHE A 77 -13.03 3.65 -8.30
C PHE A 77 -11.89 2.63 -8.45
N ARG A 78 -11.47 1.99 -7.34
CA ARG A 78 -10.34 1.04 -7.35
C ARG A 78 -10.49 -0.09 -8.37
N GLU A 79 -11.70 -0.61 -8.60
CA GLU A 79 -11.98 -1.68 -9.58
C GLU A 79 -10.99 -2.89 -9.51
N GLY A 80 -10.54 -3.24 -8.30
CA GLY A 80 -9.61 -4.35 -8.08
C GLY A 80 -8.14 -4.04 -8.39
N GLN A 81 -7.78 -2.79 -8.68
CA GLN A 81 -6.39 -2.36 -8.83
C GLN A 81 -5.64 -2.50 -7.50
N LEU A 82 -4.43 -3.07 -7.59
CA LEU A 82 -3.59 -3.45 -6.45
C LEU A 82 -2.12 -3.22 -6.84
N TRP A 83 -1.31 -2.78 -5.87
CA TRP A 83 0.14 -2.86 -6.00
C TRP A 83 0.59 -4.31 -5.88
N ALA A 84 1.78 -4.61 -6.40
CA ALA A 84 2.42 -5.91 -6.30
C ALA A 84 3.87 -5.78 -5.86
N ILE A 85 4.25 -6.48 -4.79
CA ILE A 85 5.63 -6.75 -4.40
C ILE A 85 5.98 -8.10 -5.00
N ASP A 86 6.84 -8.10 -6.02
CA ASP A 86 7.30 -9.32 -6.68
C ASP A 86 8.75 -9.63 -6.29
N GLY A 87 8.92 -10.47 -5.28
CA GLY A 87 10.23 -10.94 -4.84
C GLY A 87 10.83 -12.04 -5.72
N ARG A 88 10.09 -12.56 -6.71
CA ARG A 88 10.53 -13.68 -7.55
C ARG A 88 11.59 -13.23 -8.55
N ASP A 89 11.40 -12.06 -9.16
CA ASP A 89 12.32 -11.50 -10.16
C ASP A 89 13.70 -11.17 -9.57
N ALA A 90 13.73 -10.75 -8.30
CA ALA A 90 14.95 -10.40 -7.59
C ALA A 90 15.49 -11.53 -6.67
N GLU A 91 14.95 -12.75 -6.82
CA GLU A 91 15.28 -13.93 -6.01
C GLU A 91 15.28 -13.70 -4.50
N VAL A 92 14.43 -12.79 -4.02
CA VAL A 92 14.31 -12.46 -2.60
C VAL A 92 13.81 -13.69 -1.84
N PRO A 93 14.35 -14.04 -0.66
CA PRO A 93 13.82 -15.17 0.11
C PRO A 93 12.38 -14.96 0.60
N SER A 94 11.64 -16.05 0.79
CA SER A 94 10.44 -16.01 1.65
C SER A 94 10.85 -15.66 3.08
N GLY A 95 9.97 -15.01 3.83
CA GLY A 95 10.30 -14.51 5.16
C GLY A 95 11.04 -13.17 5.15
N THR A 96 11.41 -12.64 3.97
CA THR A 96 11.97 -11.30 3.88
C THR A 96 10.91 -10.26 4.24
N VAL A 97 11.29 -9.36 5.15
CA VAL A 97 10.42 -8.27 5.59
C VAL A 97 10.60 -7.07 4.69
N TYR A 98 9.50 -6.49 4.23
CA TYR A 98 9.46 -5.21 3.53
C TYR A 98 8.74 -4.17 4.39
N ARG A 99 9.23 -2.94 4.35
CA ARG A 99 8.52 -1.76 4.84
C ARG A 99 7.77 -1.11 3.69
N ILE A 100 6.45 -1.25 3.67
CA ILE A 100 5.58 -0.49 2.77
C ILE A 100 5.40 0.92 3.35
N GLN A 101 5.47 1.94 2.49
CA GLN A 101 5.25 3.33 2.84
C GLN A 101 4.29 4.01 1.87
N LEU A 102 3.33 4.76 2.41
CA LEU A 102 2.57 5.77 1.69
C LEU A 102 3.00 7.13 2.23
N ARG A 103 3.62 7.94 1.38
CA ARG A 103 3.93 9.34 1.68
C ARG A 103 2.81 10.23 1.15
N TRP A 104 2.19 10.97 2.04
CA TRP A 104 1.16 11.94 1.71
C TRP A 104 1.77 13.29 1.37
N ALA A 105 1.45 13.80 0.19
CA ALA A 105 1.94 15.07 -0.37
C ALA A 105 1.03 15.45 -1.56
N GLU A 106 1.30 16.59 -2.21
CA GLU A 106 0.62 17.03 -3.45
C GLU A 106 0.52 15.89 -4.48
N MET A 107 1.60 15.13 -4.64
CA MET A 107 1.60 13.83 -5.30
C MET A 107 1.95 12.75 -4.30
N LYS A 108 0.97 11.89 -3.99
CA LYS A 108 1.16 10.72 -3.15
C LYS A 108 2.19 9.78 -3.78
N VAL A 109 3.07 9.23 -2.94
CA VAL A 109 4.10 8.27 -3.37
C VAL A 109 3.95 7.01 -2.54
N VAL A 110 4.02 5.87 -3.21
CA VAL A 110 4.04 4.56 -2.56
C VAL A 110 5.37 3.90 -2.84
N SER A 111 6.04 3.44 -1.79
CA SER A 111 7.31 2.74 -1.86
C SER A 111 7.31 1.50 -0.97
N TRP A 112 8.21 0.57 -1.26
CA TRP A 112 8.57 -0.51 -0.37
C TRP A 112 10.06 -0.78 -0.47
N GLU A 113 10.68 -1.09 0.66
CA GLU A 113 12.11 -1.37 0.79
C GLU A 113 12.34 -2.45 1.85
N LEU A 114 13.53 -3.07 1.81
CA LEU A 114 14.00 -4.08 2.77
C LEU A 114 14.32 -3.46 4.13
#